data_AF-A0A540WHB6-F1
#
_entry.id   AF-A0A540WHB6-F1
#
_cell.length_a   1.000
_cell.length_b   1.000
_cell.length_c   1.000
_cell.angle_alpha   90.00
_cell.angle_beta   90.00
_cell.angle_gamma   90.00
#
_symmetry.space_group_name_H-M   'P 1'
#
loop_
_entity.id
_entity.type
_entity.pdbx_description
1 polymer ?
#
loop_
_entity_poly.entity_id
_entity_poly.type
_entity_poly.pdbx_seq_one_letter_code
_entity_poly.pdbx_strand_id
1 'polypeptide(L)'
;RLAVHPDDPPRPILGLPRIVSTIEDMQWLKETVDSINNGFTMCTGSYGVRADNDLVKMVETFGDRIHFTHLRSTCREANPKTFHEAAHLSGDVNMVAVVDAILREEQRRKQAGDLRPIPFRPDHGHQMLDDLRKKTNPGYSAIGRLKGMAEVRGVE
;
A
#
# COMPACT_ATOMS: atom_id res chain seq x y z
N ARG A 1 -13.33 6.82 -9.53
CA ARG A 1 -13.33 7.24 -8.11
C ARG A 1 -11.95 7.77 -7.79
N LEU A 2 -11.83 8.79 -6.93
CA LEU A 2 -10.51 9.27 -6.49
C LEU A 2 -9.91 8.26 -5.51
N ALA A 3 -8.59 8.10 -5.55
CA ALA A 3 -7.86 7.18 -4.69
C ALA A 3 -6.58 7.86 -4.21
N VAL A 4 -6.69 8.69 -3.17
CA VAL A 4 -5.54 9.46 -2.66
C VAL A 4 -4.44 8.50 -2.18
N HIS A 5 -3.20 8.78 -2.56
CA HIS A 5 -2.04 8.03 -2.13
C HIS A 5 -1.48 8.62 -0.82
N PRO A 6 -1.00 7.81 0.13
CA PRO A 6 -0.35 8.32 1.33
C PRO A 6 0.94 9.08 1.04
N ASP A 7 1.38 9.85 2.04
CA ASP A 7 2.72 10.42 2.07
C ASP A 7 3.80 9.32 2.15
N ASP A 8 4.90 9.48 1.43
CA ASP A 8 6.05 8.56 1.48
C ASP A 8 7.38 9.33 1.68
N PRO A 9 8.06 9.21 2.84
CA PRO A 9 7.62 8.51 4.05
C PRO A 9 6.43 9.19 4.77
N PRO A 10 5.60 8.46 5.54
CA PRO A 10 4.40 8.96 6.22
C PRO A 10 4.71 9.72 7.53
N ARG A 11 5.52 10.79 7.42
CA ARG A 11 5.93 11.66 8.51
C ARG A 11 6.35 13.04 7.99
N PRO A 12 6.20 14.12 8.78
CA PRO A 12 6.71 15.44 8.42
C PRO A 12 8.22 15.41 8.15
N ILE A 13 8.64 16.10 7.09
CA ILE A 13 10.03 16.25 6.68
C ILE A 13 10.30 17.69 6.25
N LEU A 14 11.53 18.16 6.42
CA LEU A 14 11.98 19.49 5.94
C LEU A 14 11.15 20.68 6.48
N GLY A 15 10.55 20.53 7.67
CA GLY A 15 9.66 21.55 8.25
C GLY A 15 8.28 21.66 7.60
N LEU A 16 7.91 20.72 6.73
CA LEU A 16 6.63 20.70 6.02
C LEU A 16 5.66 19.67 6.62
N PRO A 17 4.35 19.98 6.66
CA PRO A 17 3.33 19.02 7.05
C PRO A 17 3.15 17.93 5.97
N ARG A 18 2.71 16.76 6.43
CA ARG A 18 2.31 15.60 5.62
C ARG A 18 1.04 15.04 6.28
N ILE A 19 -0.08 15.06 5.55
CA ILE A 19 -1.45 15.01 6.10
C ILE A 19 -2.26 13.82 5.59
N VAL A 20 -1.59 12.83 5.00
CA VAL A 20 -2.16 11.54 4.60
C VAL A 20 -1.16 10.46 5.00
N SER A 21 -0.87 10.38 6.30
CA SER A 21 0.21 9.57 6.87
C SER A 21 -0.30 8.51 7.86
N THR A 22 -1.50 8.69 8.41
CA THR A 22 -2.07 7.91 9.52
C THR A 22 -3.52 7.52 9.28
N ILE A 23 -4.07 6.67 10.15
CA ILE A 23 -5.47 6.27 10.09
C ILE A 23 -6.39 7.43 10.46
N GLU A 24 -5.94 8.33 11.33
CA GLU A 24 -6.64 9.57 11.70
C GLU A 24 -6.77 10.51 10.50
N ASP A 25 -5.75 10.61 9.64
CA ASP A 25 -5.82 11.40 8.41
C ASP A 25 -6.86 10.83 7.42
N MET A 26 -6.95 9.51 7.32
CA MET A 26 -7.99 8.84 6.51
C MET A 26 -9.38 9.15 7.06
N GLN A 27 -9.56 9.10 8.39
CA GLN A 27 -10.82 9.45 9.04
C GLN A 27 -11.19 10.92 8.75
N TRP A 28 -10.25 11.83 8.92
CA TRP A 28 -10.45 13.25 8.65
C TRP A 28 -10.87 13.51 7.20
N LEU A 29 -10.23 12.87 6.22
CA LEU A 29 -10.61 12.98 4.80
C LEU A 29 -12.04 12.49 4.55
N LYS A 30 -12.41 11.35 5.15
CA LYS A 30 -13.77 10.79 5.06
C LYS A 30 -14.81 11.76 5.62
N GLU A 31 -14.55 12.33 6.80
CA GLU A 31 -15.46 13.27 7.47
C GLU A 31 -15.58 14.62 6.75
N THR A 32 -14.49 15.07 6.12
CA THR A 32 -14.48 16.34 5.39
C THR A 32 -15.35 16.29 4.14
N VAL A 33 -15.36 15.16 3.41
CA VAL A 33 -16.25 14.94 2.25
C VAL A 33 -16.76 13.50 2.26
N ASP A 34 -17.99 13.31 2.77
CA ASP A 34 -18.64 12.01 2.85
C ASP A 34 -19.29 11.59 1.52
N SER A 35 -18.44 11.33 0.51
CA SER A 35 -18.85 10.74 -0.78
C SER A 35 -18.01 9.51 -1.05
N ILE A 36 -18.62 8.43 -1.57
CA ILE A 36 -17.87 7.21 -1.94
C ILE A 36 -16.79 7.48 -3.02
N ASN A 37 -16.89 8.59 -3.75
CA ASN A 37 -15.88 9.02 -4.71
C ASN A 37 -14.61 9.58 -4.05
N ASN A 38 -14.67 9.96 -2.77
CA ASN A 38 -13.55 10.34 -1.93
C ASN A 38 -13.01 9.08 -1.22
N GLY A 39 -11.93 8.52 -1.75
CA GLY A 39 -11.36 7.28 -1.25
C GLY A 39 -9.85 7.20 -1.41
N PHE A 40 -9.32 6.01 -1.17
CA PHE A 40 -7.90 5.80 -0.85
C PHE A 40 -7.23 4.83 -1.80
N THR A 41 -5.96 5.10 -2.08
CA THR A 41 -5.00 4.08 -2.48
C THR A 41 -4.37 3.51 -1.21
N MET A 42 -4.61 2.24 -0.92
CA MET A 42 -3.93 1.53 0.18
C MET A 42 -2.51 1.14 -0.28
N CYS A 43 -1.53 2.00 -0.02
CA CYS A 43 -0.13 1.68 -0.25
C CYS A 43 0.53 1.16 1.02
N THR A 44 0.67 -0.16 1.10
CA THR A 44 1.28 -0.85 2.24
C THR A 44 2.73 -0.47 2.44
N GLY A 45 3.46 -0.21 1.35
CA GLY A 45 4.85 0.21 1.41
C GLY A 45 5.06 1.58 2.04
N SER A 46 4.12 2.51 1.82
CA SER A 46 4.18 3.86 2.39
C SER A 46 3.67 3.87 3.82
N TYR A 47 2.40 3.47 4.04
CA TYR A 47 1.82 3.43 5.39
C TYR A 47 2.63 2.55 6.34
N GLY A 48 3.18 1.43 5.85
CA GLY A 48 3.95 0.46 6.63
C GLY A 48 5.35 0.90 7.05
N VAL A 49 5.85 2.07 6.59
CA VAL A 49 7.13 2.61 7.06
C VAL A 49 7.13 2.85 8.57
N ARG A 50 5.99 3.25 9.16
CA ARG A 50 5.85 3.51 10.59
C ARG A 50 5.12 2.36 11.27
N ALA A 51 5.64 1.93 12.43
CA ALA A 51 5.17 0.72 13.10
C ALA A 51 3.81 0.85 13.80
N ASP A 52 3.36 2.08 14.04
CA ASP A 52 2.08 2.39 14.67
C ASP A 52 0.90 2.45 13.69
N ASN A 53 1.16 2.32 12.38
CA ASN A 53 0.11 2.10 11.40
C ASN A 53 -0.24 0.61 11.33
N ASP A 54 -1.41 0.25 11.87
CA ASP A 54 -2.00 -1.07 11.68
C ASP A 54 -2.70 -1.15 10.32
N LEU A 55 -2.01 -1.73 9.34
CA LEU A 55 -2.48 -1.80 7.96
C LEU A 55 -3.75 -2.64 7.80
N VAL A 56 -3.90 -3.71 8.58
CA VAL A 56 -5.08 -4.57 8.52
C VAL A 56 -6.28 -3.79 9.04
N LYS A 57 -6.13 -3.14 10.21
CA LYS A 57 -7.18 -2.27 10.76
C LYS A 57 -7.54 -1.12 9.83
N MET A 58 -6.58 -0.53 9.13
CA MET A 58 -6.85 0.51 8.12
C MET A 58 -7.71 -0.03 6.97
N VAL A 59 -7.41 -1.24 6.47
CA VAL A 59 -8.22 -1.90 5.43
C VAL A 59 -9.62 -2.22 5.95
N GLU A 60 -9.75 -2.77 7.15
CA GLU A 60 -11.05 -3.09 7.75
C GLU A 60 -11.91 -1.84 7.99
N THR A 61 -11.29 -0.73 8.40
CA THR A 61 -12.00 0.51 8.73
C THR A 61 -12.46 1.28 7.48
N PHE A 62 -11.65 1.29 6.43
CA PHE A 62 -11.88 2.10 5.22
C PHE A 62 -12.05 1.28 3.95
N GLY A 63 -12.30 -0.02 4.07
CA GLY A 63 -12.41 -0.97 2.96
C GLY A 63 -13.42 -0.54 1.91
N ASP A 64 -14.56 0.04 2.31
CA ASP A 64 -15.58 0.58 1.41
C ASP A 64 -15.06 1.66 0.45
N ARG A 65 -13.98 2.35 0.86
CA ARG A 65 -13.35 3.49 0.19
C ARG A 65 -11.96 3.21 -0.37
N ILE A 66 -11.42 2.01 -0.20
CA ILE A 66 -10.19 1.61 -0.88
C ILE A 66 -10.54 1.30 -2.33
N HIS A 67 -10.07 2.14 -3.25
CA HIS A 67 -10.35 1.99 -4.69
C HIS A 67 -9.14 1.52 -5.48
N PHE A 68 -7.97 1.45 -4.85
CA PHE A 68 -6.72 0.96 -5.44
C PHE A 68 -5.75 0.51 -4.35
N THR A 69 -4.84 -0.42 -4.65
CA THR A 69 -3.80 -0.86 -3.72
C THR A 69 -2.42 -0.88 -4.38
N HIS A 70 -1.41 -0.51 -3.60
CA HIS A 70 0.00 -0.74 -3.91
C HIS A 70 0.52 -1.76 -2.91
N LEU A 71 0.72 -2.99 -3.38
CA LEU A 71 1.11 -4.11 -2.54
C LEU A 71 2.61 -4.34 -2.68
N ARG A 72 3.39 -3.69 -1.81
CA ARG A 72 4.84 -3.87 -1.61
C ARG A 72 5.17 -3.80 -0.11
N SER A 73 6.42 -4.07 0.27
CA SER A 73 6.88 -3.93 1.65
C SER A 73 8.18 -3.15 1.72
N THR A 74 8.30 -2.33 2.76
CA THR A 74 9.58 -1.81 3.24
C THR A 74 10.10 -2.64 4.40
N CYS A 75 11.35 -2.45 4.79
CA CYS A 75 11.95 -3.02 6.00
C CYS A 75 12.69 -1.90 6.74
N ARG A 76 12.27 -1.62 7.98
CA ARG A 76 12.96 -0.72 8.91
C ARG A 76 14.27 -1.36 9.38
N GLU A 77 15.25 -0.51 9.60
CA GLU A 77 16.56 -0.91 10.11
C GLU A 77 16.69 -0.62 11.60
N ALA A 78 17.90 -0.72 12.14
CA ALA A 78 18.19 -0.46 13.55
C ALA A 78 17.74 0.93 14.00
N ASN A 79 17.85 1.94 13.14
CA ASN A 79 17.15 3.22 13.32
C ASN A 79 15.74 3.09 12.73
N PRO A 80 14.66 3.20 13.51
CA PRO A 80 13.29 2.99 13.03
C PRO A 80 12.84 3.95 11.91
N LYS A 81 13.55 5.06 11.68
CA LYS A 81 13.28 6.00 10.59
C LYS A 81 14.05 5.70 9.30
N THR A 82 15.07 4.84 9.38
CA THR A 82 15.79 4.29 8.23
C THR A 82 15.06 3.05 7.75
N PHE A 83 14.82 2.97 6.45
CA PHE A 83 14.16 1.83 5.82
C PHE A 83 14.64 1.68 4.37
N HIS A 84 14.50 0.48 3.84
CA HIS A 84 14.71 0.17 2.42
C HIS A 84 13.53 -0.62 1.86
N GLU A 85 13.43 -0.68 0.53
CA GLU A 85 12.46 -1.54 -0.14
C GLU A 85 12.84 -3.01 0.07
N ALA A 86 11.95 -3.80 0.64
CA ALA A 86 12.15 -5.22 0.87
C ALA A 86 11.64 -6.05 -0.32
N ALA A 87 11.92 -7.35 -0.32
CA ALA A 87 11.12 -8.26 -1.15
C ALA A 87 9.67 -8.27 -0.63
N HIS A 88 8.71 -8.44 -1.53
CA HIS A 88 7.28 -8.23 -1.24
C HIS A 88 6.74 -9.03 -0.05
N LEU A 89 7.29 -10.22 0.21
CA LEU A 89 6.88 -11.11 1.30
C LEU A 89 7.91 -11.19 2.46
N SER A 90 8.90 -10.30 2.49
CA SER A 90 10.03 -10.40 3.45
C SER A 90 10.38 -9.08 4.15
N GLY A 91 9.45 -8.12 4.14
CA GLY A 91 9.61 -6.88 4.91
C GLY A 91 8.68 -6.82 6.13
N ASP A 92 8.47 -5.60 6.62
CA ASP A 92 7.63 -5.32 7.78
C ASP A 92 6.12 -5.57 7.56
N VAL A 93 5.68 -5.57 6.29
CA VAL A 93 4.28 -5.79 5.96
C VAL A 93 3.96 -7.28 6.06
N ASN A 94 3.00 -7.64 6.93
CA ASN A 94 2.36 -8.95 6.87
C ASN A 94 1.43 -9.02 5.65
N MET A 95 2.03 -9.31 4.47
CA MET A 95 1.32 -9.26 3.19
C MET A 95 0.13 -10.22 3.14
N VAL A 96 0.25 -11.40 3.76
CA VAL A 96 -0.84 -12.38 3.83
C VAL A 96 -2.05 -11.79 4.54
N ALA A 97 -1.85 -11.18 5.71
CA ALA A 97 -2.95 -10.58 6.48
C ALA A 97 -3.59 -9.38 5.75
N VAL A 98 -2.78 -8.56 5.06
CA VAL A 98 -3.32 -7.44 4.28
C VAL A 98 -4.14 -7.92 3.09
N VAL A 99 -3.64 -8.91 2.34
CA VAL A 99 -4.37 -9.48 1.20
C VAL A 99 -5.68 -10.14 1.67
N ASP A 100 -5.66 -10.91 2.75
CA ASP A 100 -6.87 -11.50 3.34
C ASP A 100 -7.90 -10.42 3.72
N ALA A 101 -7.48 -9.32 4.34
CA ALA A 101 -8.38 -8.20 4.65
C ALA A 101 -8.99 -7.55 3.39
N ILE A 102 -8.22 -7.40 2.31
CA ILE A 102 -8.69 -6.87 1.03
C ILE A 102 -9.70 -7.83 0.39
N LEU A 103 -9.42 -9.12 0.35
CA LEU A 103 -10.32 -10.15 -0.20
C LEU A 103 -11.64 -10.23 0.57
N ARG A 104 -11.59 -10.12 1.91
CA ARG A 104 -12.80 -10.03 2.74
C ARG A 104 -13.65 -8.82 2.40
N GLU A 105 -13.03 -7.67 2.13
CA GLU A 105 -13.75 -6.47 1.68
C GLU A 105 -14.38 -6.68 0.28
N GLU A 106 -13.65 -7.25 -0.68
CA GLU A 106 -14.21 -7.55 -2.01
C GLU A 106 -15.39 -8.52 -1.90
N GLN A 107 -15.30 -9.55 -1.06
CA GLN A 107 -16.38 -10.48 -0.80
C GLN A 107 -17.58 -9.80 -0.13
N ARG A 108 -17.35 -8.90 0.82
CA ARG A 108 -18.40 -8.09 1.46
C ARG A 108 -19.12 -7.21 0.43
N ARG A 109 -18.38 -6.56 -0.48
CA ARG A 109 -18.96 -5.78 -1.59
C ARG A 109 -19.84 -6.66 -2.47
N LYS A 110 -19.34 -7.83 -2.87
CA LYS A 110 -20.08 -8.79 -3.70
C LYS A 110 -21.39 -9.22 -3.06
N GLN A 111 -21.38 -9.53 -1.75
CA GLN A 111 -22.58 -9.87 -0.98
C GLN A 111 -23.59 -8.72 -0.91
N ALA A 112 -23.13 -7.47 -0.91
CA ALA A 112 -23.96 -6.27 -0.97
C ALA A 112 -24.41 -5.88 -2.38
N GLY A 113 -24.13 -6.70 -3.41
CA GLY A 113 -24.48 -6.42 -4.81
C GLY A 113 -23.51 -5.51 -5.55
N ASP A 114 -22.37 -5.19 -4.93
CA ASP A 114 -21.33 -4.36 -5.52
C ASP A 114 -20.17 -5.22 -6.06
N LEU A 115 -20.07 -5.32 -7.38
CA LEU A 115 -19.12 -6.22 -8.05
C LEU A 115 -17.77 -5.55 -8.38
N ARG A 116 -17.50 -4.36 -7.85
CA ARG A 116 -16.29 -3.61 -8.18
C ARG A 116 -15.06 -4.22 -7.49
N PRO A 117 -14.03 -4.66 -8.24
CA PRO A 117 -12.78 -5.14 -7.65
C PRO A 117 -11.97 -3.97 -7.06
N ILE A 118 -10.99 -4.30 -6.23
CA ILE A 118 -9.93 -3.42 -5.76
C ILE A 118 -8.68 -3.74 -6.58
N PRO A 119 -8.40 -2.98 -7.66
CA PRO A 119 -7.20 -3.23 -8.46
C PRO A 119 -5.94 -3.07 -7.61
N PHE A 120 -4.90 -3.84 -7.95
CA PHE A 120 -3.60 -3.75 -7.31
C PHE A 120 -2.45 -3.66 -8.32
N ARG A 121 -1.31 -3.15 -7.85
CA ARG A 121 -0.02 -3.28 -8.53
C ARG A 121 1.08 -3.61 -7.51
N PRO A 122 2.19 -4.26 -7.92
CA PRO A 122 3.33 -4.59 -7.05
C PRO A 122 4.13 -3.34 -6.61
N ASP A 123 3.74 -2.16 -7.08
CA ASP A 123 4.37 -0.88 -6.84
C ASP A 123 5.83 -0.77 -7.34
N HIS A 124 6.78 -1.03 -6.45
CA HIS A 124 8.21 -1.02 -6.72
C HIS A 124 8.77 -2.45 -6.75
N GLY A 125 9.93 -2.62 -7.37
CA GLY A 125 10.65 -3.89 -7.36
C GLY A 125 12.16 -3.65 -7.40
N HIS A 126 12.91 -4.60 -6.86
CA HIS A 126 14.36 -4.54 -6.91
C HIS A 126 14.88 -4.57 -8.35
N GLN A 127 15.95 -3.83 -8.60
CA GLN A 127 16.70 -3.98 -9.84
C GLN A 127 17.52 -5.27 -9.76
N MET A 128 17.23 -6.22 -10.64
CA MET A 128 17.80 -7.56 -10.58
C MET A 128 17.97 -8.16 -11.97
N LEU A 129 18.82 -9.20 -12.08
CA LEU A 129 19.12 -9.91 -13.33
C LEU A 129 19.52 -8.91 -14.44
N ASP A 130 18.99 -9.06 -15.65
CA ASP A 130 19.29 -8.23 -16.82
C ASP A 130 19.05 -6.74 -16.59
N ASP A 131 18.14 -6.39 -15.67
CA ASP A 131 17.85 -4.98 -15.38
C ASP A 131 19.02 -4.27 -14.69
N LEU A 132 19.95 -4.98 -14.03
CA LEU A 132 21.17 -4.39 -13.45
C LEU A 132 22.12 -3.79 -14.50
N ARG A 133 22.01 -4.22 -15.76
CA ARG A 133 22.84 -3.73 -16.87
C ARG A 133 22.18 -2.58 -17.63
N LYS A 134 21.03 -2.10 -17.17
CA LYS A 134 20.23 -1.06 -17.81
C LYS A 134 20.25 0.21 -16.98
N LYS A 135 20.10 1.36 -17.65
CA LYS A 135 19.62 2.57 -17.00
C LYS A 135 18.12 2.41 -16.77
N THR A 136 17.70 2.34 -15.52
CA THR A 136 16.29 2.10 -15.13
C THR A 136 15.71 3.34 -14.45
N ASN A 137 14.37 3.41 -14.43
CA ASN A 137 13.68 4.29 -13.50
C ASN A 137 13.79 3.66 -12.09
N PRO A 138 14.26 4.39 -11.06
CA PRO A 138 14.48 3.83 -9.72
C PRO A 138 13.24 3.14 -9.16
N GLY A 139 13.35 1.84 -8.83
CA GLY A 139 12.23 1.02 -8.33
C GLY A 139 11.24 0.51 -9.39
N TYR A 140 11.38 0.93 -10.66
CA TYR A 140 10.44 0.63 -11.75
C TYR A 140 11.02 -0.30 -12.83
N SER A 141 12.12 -0.99 -12.55
CA SER A 141 12.61 -2.09 -13.40
C SER A 141 11.56 -3.20 -13.52
N ALA A 142 11.65 -4.02 -14.57
CA ALA A 142 10.59 -4.96 -14.92
C ALA A 142 10.68 -6.24 -14.07
N ILE A 143 11.86 -6.84 -13.96
CA ILE A 143 12.02 -8.20 -13.41
C ILE A 143 11.65 -8.25 -11.92
N GLY A 144 12.10 -7.27 -11.12
CA GLY A 144 11.74 -7.21 -9.70
C GLY A 144 10.24 -7.00 -9.46
N ARG A 145 9.57 -6.15 -10.26
CA ARG A 145 8.12 -5.94 -10.15
C ARG A 145 7.33 -7.14 -10.65
N LEU A 146 7.80 -7.82 -11.70
CA LEU A 146 7.23 -9.08 -12.17
C LEU A 146 7.28 -10.14 -11.06
N LYS A 147 8.42 -10.26 -10.37
CA LYS A 147 8.58 -11.15 -9.21
C LYS A 147 7.58 -10.79 -8.10
N GLY A 148 7.52 -9.53 -7.68
CA GLY A 148 6.58 -9.09 -6.64
C GLY A 148 5.11 -9.33 -7.01
N MET A 149 4.75 -9.09 -8.28
CA MET A 149 3.42 -9.41 -8.81
C MET A 149 3.13 -10.92 -8.74
N ALA A 150 4.13 -11.76 -9.05
CA ALA A 150 3.99 -13.20 -8.96
C ALA A 150 3.84 -13.71 -7.52
N GLU A 151 4.56 -13.11 -6.58
CA GLU A 151 4.44 -13.42 -5.16
C GLU A 151 3.05 -13.08 -4.61
N VAL A 152 2.56 -11.86 -4.85
CA VAL A 152 1.24 -11.43 -4.37
C VAL A 152 0.12 -12.24 -5.01
N ARG A 153 0.22 -12.55 -6.31
CA ARG A 153 -0.73 -13.45 -7.00
C ARG A 153 -0.78 -14.87 -6.43
N GLY A 154 0.29 -15.34 -5.80
CA GLY A 154 0.29 -16.64 -5.12
C GLY A 154 -0.31 -16.60 -3.72
N VAL A 155 -0.44 -15.40 -3.14
CA VAL A 155 -1.03 -15.17 -1.81
C VAL A 155 -2.54 -14.94 -1.91
N GLU A 156 -2.98 -14.21 -2.95
CA GLU A 156 -4.39 -14.01 -3.31
C GLU A 156 -5.09 -15.34 -3.65
#